data_AF-A0A7S3BBL0-F1
#
_entry.id   AF-A0A7S3BBL0-F1
#
_cell.length_a   1.000
_cell.length_b   1.000
_cell.length_c   1.000
_cell.angle_alpha   90.00
_cell.angle_beta   90.00
_cell.angle_gamma   90.00
#
_symmetry.space_group_name_H-M   'P 1'
#
loop_
_entity.id
_entity.type
_entity.pdbx_description
1 polymer ?
#
loop_
_entity_poly.entity_id
_entity_poly.type
_entity_poly.pdbx_seq_one_letter_code
_entity_poly.pdbx_strand_id
1 'polypeptide(L)'
;ANGKSQAASFGRVHCLAAEPAETILRIGVKDGEHEVAYETAVLGVLRRGYRCFQMRSRLGTRIQMCHVLVHIEIGEEPNTFMLNHQLREIIHEKQAVIDEQARRISDLTATIARTK
;
A
#
# COMPACT_ATOMS: atom_id res chain seq x y z
N ALA A 1 6.12 -20.51 39.60
CA ALA A 1 5.39 -20.58 38.33
C ALA A 1 6.28 -19.96 37.24
N ASN A 2 6.97 -20.78 36.45
CA ASN A 2 7.89 -20.31 35.40
C ASN A 2 7.10 -20.04 34.11
N GLY A 3 6.63 -18.81 33.93
CA GLY A 3 6.04 -18.35 32.67
C GLY A 3 7.14 -18.12 31.65
N LYS A 4 7.35 -19.07 30.73
CA LYS A 4 8.17 -18.84 29.53
C LYS A 4 7.46 -17.80 28.67
N SER A 5 8.00 -16.58 28.60
CA SER A 5 7.53 -15.55 27.67
C SER A 5 8.07 -15.90 26.29
N GLN A 6 7.28 -16.63 25.50
CA GLN A 6 7.62 -16.93 24.11
C GLN A 6 7.14 -15.77 23.25
N ALA A 7 8.08 -15.00 22.70
CA ALA A 7 7.77 -13.96 21.73
C ALA A 7 7.31 -14.63 20.42
N ALA A 8 6.00 -14.61 20.15
CA ALA A 8 5.48 -14.96 18.84
C ALA A 8 5.78 -13.79 17.88
N SER A 9 6.61 -14.03 16.86
CA SER A 9 6.84 -13.07 15.79
C SER A 9 5.87 -13.35 14.65
N PHE A 10 5.09 -12.36 14.26
CA PHE A 10 4.22 -12.41 13.08
C PHE A 10 4.96 -11.83 11.88
N GLY A 11 4.66 -12.33 10.67
CA GLY A 11 5.21 -11.81 9.42
C GLY A 11 4.75 -10.37 9.11
N ARG A 12 5.34 -9.77 8.07
CA ARG A 12 4.95 -8.43 7.61
C ARG A 12 3.54 -8.48 7.01
N VAL A 13 2.68 -7.53 7.40
CA VAL A 13 1.32 -7.36 6.86
C VAL A 13 1.24 -6.02 6.16
N HIS A 14 0.67 -6.01 4.96
CA HIS A 14 0.40 -4.80 4.18
C HIS A 14 -1.11 -4.54 4.16
N CYS A 15 -1.52 -3.33 4.52
CA CYS A 15 -2.92 -2.90 4.51
C CYS A 15 -3.06 -1.68 3.61
N LEU A 16 -3.86 -1.81 2.55
CA LEU A 16 -4.26 -0.69 1.69
C LEU A 16 -5.71 -0.32 2.03
N ALA A 17 -5.98 0.96 2.22
CA ALA A 17 -7.31 1.47 2.55
C ALA A 17 -7.60 2.74 1.77
N ALA A 18 -8.74 2.77 1.06
CA ALA A 18 -9.21 3.96 0.35
C ALA A 18 -9.66 5.07 1.33
N GLU A 19 -10.22 4.67 2.47
CA GLU A 19 -10.69 5.58 3.52
C GLU A 19 -10.05 5.21 4.86
N PRO A 20 -8.78 5.58 5.11
CA PRO A 20 -8.06 5.18 6.32
C PRO A 20 -8.74 5.63 7.62
N ALA A 21 -9.43 6.78 7.60
CA ALA A 21 -10.15 7.32 8.76
C ALA A 21 -11.40 6.51 9.15
N GLU A 22 -11.94 5.71 8.22
CA GLU A 22 -13.13 4.87 8.42
C GLU A 22 -12.77 3.38 8.51
N THR A 23 -11.51 3.04 8.24
CA THR A 23 -11.04 1.65 8.24
C THR A 23 -10.50 1.23 9.61
N ILE A 24 -11.01 0.11 10.14
CA ILE A 24 -10.60 -0.46 11.43
C ILE A 24 -9.65 -1.64 11.21
N LEU A 25 -8.47 -1.56 11.81
CA LEU A 25 -7.55 -2.68 12.01
C LEU A 25 -7.88 -3.42 13.30
N ARG A 26 -8.14 -4.73 13.21
CA ARG A 26 -8.27 -5.62 14.36
C ARG A 26 -7.04 -6.50 14.49
N ILE A 27 -6.41 -6.48 15.66
CA ILE A 27 -5.26 -7.31 16.01
C ILE A 27 -5.75 -8.35 17.01
N GLY A 28 -5.75 -9.62 16.61
CA GLY A 28 -6.18 -10.74 17.46
C GLY A 28 -5.02 -11.66 17.80
N VAL A 29 -4.99 -12.14 19.04
CA VAL A 29 -4.13 -13.26 19.48
C VAL A 29 -5.01 -14.50 19.54
N LYS A 30 -4.60 -15.56 18.85
CA LYS A 30 -5.31 -16.83 18.81
C LYS A 30 -4.52 -17.93 19.52
N ASP A 31 -5.23 -18.79 20.22
CA ASP A 31 -4.76 -20.10 20.69
C ASP A 31 -5.50 -21.18 19.90
N GLY A 32 -4.81 -21.76 18.92
CA GLY A 32 -5.45 -22.53 17.85
C GLY A 32 -6.49 -21.69 17.09
N GLU A 33 -7.74 -22.16 17.07
CA GLU A 33 -8.87 -21.46 16.44
C GLU A 33 -9.55 -20.44 17.36
N HIS A 34 -9.19 -20.39 18.64
CA HIS A 34 -9.87 -19.54 19.61
C HIS A 34 -9.15 -18.19 19.76
N GLU A 35 -9.85 -17.09 19.49
CA GLU A 35 -9.33 -15.76 19.84
C GLU A 35 -9.34 -15.58 21.37
N VAL A 36 -8.16 -15.36 21.94
CA VAL A 36 -7.97 -15.21 23.40
C VAL A 36 -7.85 -13.76 23.83
N ALA A 37 -7.39 -12.88 22.93
CA ALA A 37 -7.31 -11.45 23.17
C ALA A 37 -7.37 -10.66 21.86
N TYR A 38 -7.83 -9.41 21.91
CA TYR A 38 -7.88 -8.53 20.75
C TYR A 38 -7.59 -7.06 21.10
N GLU A 39 -7.24 -6.26 20.11
CA GLU A 39 -7.34 -4.80 20.15
C GLU A 39 -7.76 -4.28 18.77
N THR A 40 -8.40 -3.13 18.74
CA THR A 40 -8.87 -2.46 17.53
C THR A 40 -8.30 -1.05 17.44
N ALA A 41 -7.91 -0.63 16.23
CA ALA A 41 -7.44 0.71 15.97
C ALA A 41 -7.93 1.20 14.61
N VAL A 42 -8.22 2.49 14.48
CA VAL A 42 -8.53 3.10 13.19
C VAL A 42 -7.22 3.34 12.44
N LEU A 43 -7.13 2.95 11.17
CA LEU A 43 -5.89 3.08 10.38
C LEU A 43 -5.42 4.54 10.30
N GLY A 44 -6.35 5.48 10.10
CA GLY A 44 -6.06 6.90 9.96
C GLY A 44 -5.47 7.58 11.20
N VAL A 45 -5.52 6.95 12.37
CA VAL A 45 -4.91 7.50 13.61
C VAL A 45 -3.62 6.80 14.01
N LEU A 46 -3.19 5.78 13.25
CA LEU A 46 -1.93 5.09 13.51
C LEU A 46 -0.74 6.04 13.33
N ARG A 47 0.31 5.80 14.12
CA ARG A 47 1.54 6.60 14.06
C ARG A 47 2.71 5.69 13.74
N ARG A 48 3.57 6.13 12.80
CA ARG A 48 4.76 5.39 12.37
C ARG A 48 5.73 5.03 13.50
N GLY A 49 6.49 3.96 13.30
CA GLY A 49 7.52 3.45 14.20
C GLY A 49 6.98 2.37 15.16
N TYR A 50 7.75 2.09 16.20
CA TYR A 50 7.38 1.06 17.19
C TYR A 50 6.23 1.53 18.08
N ARG A 51 5.18 0.71 18.19
CA ARG A 51 3.98 0.98 18.98
C ARG A 51 3.52 -0.28 19.72
N CYS A 52 2.89 -0.07 20.88
CA CYS A 52 2.31 -1.14 21.68
C CYS A 52 0.79 -1.03 21.66
N PHE A 53 0.13 -2.14 21.35
CA PHE A 53 -1.31 -2.30 21.56
C PHE A 53 -1.54 -3.07 22.86
N GLN A 54 -2.25 -2.46 23.81
CA GLN A 54 -2.68 -3.16 25.01
C GLN A 54 -3.89 -4.03 24.66
N MET A 55 -3.78 -5.32 24.91
CA MET A 55 -4.79 -6.27 24.49
C MET A 55 -5.99 -6.28 25.45
N ARG A 56 -7.13 -6.70 24.94
CA ARG A 56 -8.40 -6.84 25.65
C ARG A 56 -8.86 -8.28 25.63
N SER A 57 -9.56 -8.68 26.69
CA SER A 57 -10.31 -9.93 26.69
C SER A 57 -11.47 -9.86 25.70
N ARG A 58 -12.08 -11.01 25.39
CA ARG A 58 -13.29 -11.07 24.53
C ARG A 58 -14.46 -10.20 25.00
N LEU A 59 -14.49 -9.83 26.28
CA LEU A 59 -15.50 -8.95 26.87
C LEU A 59 -15.11 -7.45 26.81
N GLY A 60 -13.97 -7.12 26.18
CA GLY A 60 -13.47 -5.75 26.03
C GLY A 60 -12.63 -5.22 27.19
N THR A 61 -12.45 -6.02 28.25
CA THR A 61 -11.65 -5.64 29.43
C THR A 61 -10.15 -5.67 29.11
N ARG A 62 -9.43 -4.59 29.43
CA ARG A 62 -7.98 -4.53 29.25
C ARG A 62 -7.28 -5.60 30.08
N ILE A 63 -6.31 -6.27 29.46
CA ILE A 63 -5.45 -7.26 30.12
C ILE A 63 -4.14 -6.55 30.47
N GLN A 64 -3.88 -6.35 31.76
CA GLN A 64 -2.81 -5.45 32.25
C GLN A 64 -1.42 -5.77 31.69
N MET A 65 -1.09 -7.06 31.52
CA MET A 65 0.23 -7.52 31.10
C MET A 65 0.25 -8.13 29.69
N CYS A 66 -0.78 -7.92 28.88
CA CYS A 66 -0.85 -8.44 27.51
C CYS A 66 -0.72 -7.29 26.52
N HIS A 67 0.40 -7.24 25.80
CA HIS A 67 0.70 -6.22 24.80
C HIS A 67 1.23 -6.85 23.54
N VAL A 68 0.90 -6.25 22.40
CA VAL A 68 1.51 -6.58 21.10
C VAL A 68 2.36 -5.39 20.66
N LEU A 69 3.66 -5.64 20.51
CA LEU A 69 4.61 -4.69 19.96
C LEU A 69 4.63 -4.84 18.44
N VAL A 70 4.43 -3.74 17.71
CA VAL A 70 4.50 -3.70 16.25
C VAL A 70 5.40 -2.58 15.78
N HIS A 71 5.95 -2.73 14.58
CA HIS A 71 6.55 -1.63 13.82
C HIS A 71 5.57 -1.20 12.72
N ILE A 72 5.18 0.07 12.72
CA ILE A 72 4.22 0.62 11.76
C ILE A 72 4.97 1.46 10.73
N GLU A 73 4.84 1.09 9.47
CA GLU A 73 5.24 1.92 8.32
C GLU A 73 3.96 2.46 7.66
N ILE A 74 3.97 3.74 7.32
CA ILE A 74 2.85 4.41 6.64
C ILE A 74 3.41 4.95 5.33
N GLY A 75 2.78 4.58 4.22
CA GLY A 75 3.09 5.06 2.89
C GLY A 75 1.81 5.32 2.12
N GLU A 76 1.92 6.16 1.10
CA GLU A 76 0.86 6.35 0.12
C GLU A 76 1.19 5.49 -1.10
N GLU A 77 0.25 4.66 -1.55
CA GLU A 77 0.39 3.99 -2.82
C GLU A 77 -0.03 4.99 -3.91
N PRO A 78 0.89 5.42 -4.79
CA PRO A 78 0.54 6.33 -5.85
C PRO A 78 -0.52 5.68 -6.73
N ASN A 79 -1.59 6.43 -7.00
CA ASN A 79 -2.76 5.98 -7.74
C ASN A 79 -2.36 5.64 -9.20
N THR A 80 -1.81 4.44 -9.39
CA THR A 80 -1.11 4.02 -10.61
C THR A 80 -2.05 3.92 -11.80
N PHE A 81 -3.36 3.77 -11.53
CA PHE A 81 -4.39 3.69 -12.55
C PHE A 81 -4.54 5.01 -13.33
N MET A 82 -4.60 6.14 -12.63
CA MET A 82 -4.68 7.47 -13.26
C MET A 82 -3.38 7.82 -13.98
N LEU A 83 -2.23 7.46 -13.38
CA LEU A 83 -0.92 7.70 -13.97
C LEU A 83 -0.74 6.94 -15.29
N ASN A 84 -1.18 5.68 -15.35
CA ASN A 84 -1.08 4.85 -16.55
C ASN A 84 -2.01 5.30 -17.68
N HIS A 85 -3.21 5.81 -17.36
CA HIS A 85 -4.11 6.38 -18.36
C HIS A 85 -3.50 7.63 -18.99
N GLN A 86 -3.03 8.56 -18.16
CA GLN A 86 -2.38 9.79 -18.61
C GLN A 86 -1.11 9.49 -19.42
N LEU A 87 -0.31 8.51 -18.99
CA LEU A 87 0.85 8.04 -19.74
C LEU A 87 0.45 7.50 -21.12
N ARG A 88 -0.63 6.71 -21.21
CA ARG A 88 -1.11 6.19 -22.50
C ARG A 88 -1.61 7.29 -23.43
N GLU A 89 -2.33 8.29 -22.91
CA GLU A 89 -2.76 9.44 -23.69
C GLU A 89 -1.58 10.24 -24.24
N ILE A 90 -0.57 10.51 -23.40
CA ILE A 90 0.65 11.20 -23.81
C ILE A 90 1.41 10.37 -24.87
N ILE A 91 1.52 9.06 -24.70
CA ILE A 91 2.17 8.18 -25.69
C ILE A 91 1.42 8.23 -27.03
N HIS A 92 0.09 8.17 -27.02
CA HIS A 92 -0.71 8.21 -28.23
C HIS A 92 -0.58 9.56 -28.97
N GLU A 93 -0.61 10.67 -28.23
CA GLU A 93 -0.39 12.01 -28.78
C GLU A 93 1.01 12.14 -29.40
N LYS A 94 2.05 11.67 -28.69
CA LYS A 94 3.43 11.70 -29.18
C LYS A 94 3.63 10.82 -30.41
N GLN A 95 2.99 9.65 -30.47
CA GLN A 95 3.07 8.76 -31.63
C GLN A 95 2.50 9.42 -32.90
N ALA A 96 1.37 10.12 -32.79
CA ALA A 96 0.77 10.84 -33.92
C ALA A 96 1.72 11.93 -34.47
N VAL A 97 2.43 12.64 -33.60
CA VAL A 97 3.43 13.64 -33.99
C VAL A 97 4.63 12.99 -34.68
N ILE A 98 5.12 11.86 -34.15
CA ILE A 98 6.24 11.11 -34.74
C ILE A 98 5.87 10.61 -36.14
N ASP A 99 4.67 10.06 -36.32
CA ASP A 99 4.22 9.53 -37.60
C ASP A 99 4.08 10.64 -38.66
N GLU A 100 3.60 11.82 -38.25
CA GLU A 100 3.53 12.99 -39.12
C GLU A 100 4.93 13.52 -39.49
N GLN A 101 5.86 13.56 -38.53
CA GLN A 101 7.24 13.94 -38.80
C GLN A 101 7.93 12.94 -39.74
N ALA A 102 7.72 11.63 -39.56
CA ALA A 102 8.27 10.59 -40.41
C ALA A 102 7.78 10.72 -41.85
N ARG A 103 6.48 11.01 -42.05
CA ARG A 103 5.92 11.30 -43.38
C ARG A 103 6.59 12.51 -44.04
N ARG A 104 6.72 13.62 -43.31
CA ARG A 104 7.40 14.83 -43.83
C ARG A 104 8.85 14.57 -44.19
N ILE A 105 9.59 13.82 -43.37
CA ILE A 105 10.98 13.45 -43.66
C ILE A 105 11.05 12.62 -44.94
N SER A 106 10.17 11.63 -45.09
CA SER A 106 10.09 10.82 -46.31
C SER A 106 9.85 11.66 -47.55
N ASP A 107 8.88 12.58 -47.52
CA ASP A 107 8.53 13.46 -48.64
C ASP A 107 9.65 14.43 -49.00
N LEU A 108 10.31 15.02 -47.99
CA LEU A 108 11.47 15.90 -48.19
C LEU A 108 12.63 15.13 -48.82
N THR A 109 12.89 13.92 -48.33
CA THR A 109 13.96 13.04 -48.84
C THR A 109 13.71 12.68 -50.30
N ALA A 110 12.47 12.36 -50.67
CA ALA A 110 12.07 12.08 -52.04
C ALA A 110 12.22 13.30 -52.97
N THR A 111 11.93 14.51 -52.46
CA THR A 111 12.07 15.75 -53.23
C THR A 111 13.54 16.12 -53.45
N ILE A 112 14.38 15.98 -52.42
CA ILE A 112 15.84 16.18 -52.53
C ILE A 112 16.44 15.19 -53.54
N ALA A 113 16.01 13.92 -53.53
CA ALA A 113 16.48 12.92 -54.48
C ALA A 113 16.09 13.20 -55.93
N ARG A 114 15.02 13.97 -56.18
CA ARG A 114 14.58 14.38 -57.54
C ARG A 114 15.25 15.66 -58.04
N THR A 115 15.85 16.44 -57.15
CA THR A 115 16.50 17.73 -57.46
C THR A 115 18.02 17.65 -57.52
N LYS A 116 18.60 16.47 -57.24
CA LYS A 116 19.98 16.11 -57.53
C LYS A 116 20.05 15.31 -58.82
#